data_AF-A0A257SET0-F1
#
_entry.id   AF-A0A257SET0-F1
#
_cell.length_a   1.000
_cell.length_b   1.000
_cell.length_c   1.000
_cell.angle_alpha   90.00
_cell.angle_beta   90.00
_cell.angle_gamma   90.00
#
_symmetry.space_group_name_H-M   'P 1'
#
loop_
_entity.id
_entity.type
_entity.pdbx_description
1 polymer ?
#
loop_
_entity_poly.entity_id
_entity_poly.type
_entity_poly.pdbx_seq_one_letter_code
_entity_poly.pdbx_strand_id
1 'polypeptide(L)'
;MRKLAMVALAVMTLGGTASVAAAQGGMGGGRGRMSIIDRLLTQPTAITLTADQQKKVDSLKAAESGEMGKLREEMQNSDDRQAMFGKMREMNKKYQDALRALLTPEQQKTFDENLAAMPQRGGRRGGGGMRGGR
;
A
#
# COMPACT_ATOMS: atom_id res chain seq x y z
N MET A 1 -20.99 2.67 -69.22
CA MET A 1 -19.81 3.50 -69.55
C MET A 1 -19.09 3.88 -68.27
N ARG A 2 -17.77 3.63 -68.21
CA ARG A 2 -16.71 4.46 -67.57
C ARG A 2 -16.85 4.73 -66.05
N LYS A 3 -15.88 4.51 -65.15
CA LYS A 3 -14.45 4.20 -65.13
C LYS A 3 -14.08 3.88 -63.66
N LEU A 4 -13.00 3.11 -63.47
CA LEU A 4 -12.23 2.91 -62.24
C LEU A 4 -11.60 4.23 -61.70
N ALA A 5 -11.29 4.28 -60.39
CA ALA A 5 -10.02 4.77 -59.77
C ALA A 5 -10.25 5.04 -58.26
N MET A 6 -9.63 4.35 -57.29
CA MET A 6 -8.23 4.36 -56.84
C MET A 6 -7.66 5.71 -56.32
N VAL A 7 -7.37 5.72 -55.01
CA VAL A 7 -6.06 6.01 -54.38
C VAL A 7 -5.61 7.47 -54.12
N ALA A 8 -5.38 7.69 -52.81
CA ALA A 8 -4.36 8.49 -52.10
C ALA A 8 -4.24 10.01 -52.29
N LEU A 9 -4.16 10.74 -51.16
CA LEU A 9 -2.88 11.32 -50.71
C LEU A 9 -2.96 11.77 -49.23
N ALA A 10 -1.88 11.51 -48.51
CA ALA A 10 -1.67 11.77 -47.08
C ALA A 10 -1.31 13.23 -46.77
N VAL A 11 -1.57 13.65 -45.52
CA VAL A 11 -0.76 14.66 -44.84
C VAL A 11 -0.34 14.11 -43.48
N MET A 12 0.97 13.93 -43.34
CA MET A 12 1.69 13.50 -42.15
C MET A 12 1.90 14.66 -41.17
N THR A 13 1.78 14.32 -39.88
CA THR A 13 2.56 14.78 -38.70
C THR A 13 2.49 16.25 -38.25
N LEU A 14 2.17 16.44 -36.96
CA LEU A 14 3.08 17.01 -35.93
C LEU A 14 2.48 16.89 -34.50
N GLY A 15 3.31 16.44 -33.55
CA GLY A 15 3.08 16.42 -32.10
C GLY A 15 2.46 15.13 -31.58
N GLY A 16 3.03 14.34 -30.69
CA GLY A 16 4.04 14.57 -29.66
C GLY A 16 3.69 13.58 -28.55
N THR A 17 4.70 12.90 -28.01
CA THR A 17 4.61 11.71 -27.17
C THR A 17 3.67 11.80 -25.96
N ALA A 18 2.79 10.82 -25.83
CA ALA A 18 2.49 10.21 -24.54
C ALA A 18 2.24 8.72 -24.80
N SER A 19 3.32 7.95 -24.90
CA SER A 19 3.28 6.57 -24.44
C SER A 19 2.61 6.64 -23.07
N VAL A 20 1.40 6.10 -22.94
CA VAL A 20 0.87 5.77 -21.62
C VAL A 20 1.79 4.64 -21.18
N ALA A 21 2.94 5.04 -20.63
CA ALA A 21 3.76 4.20 -19.80
C ALA A 21 2.76 3.63 -18.81
N ALA A 22 2.54 2.33 -18.94
CA ALA A 22 1.77 1.55 -18.00
C ALA A 22 2.08 2.12 -16.62
N ALA A 23 1.02 2.58 -15.96
CA ALA A 23 1.06 3.17 -14.64
C ALA A 23 2.14 2.46 -13.82
N GLN A 24 3.25 3.15 -13.60
CA GLN A 24 4.28 2.73 -12.65
C GLN A 24 3.71 2.99 -11.25
N GLY A 25 2.56 2.41 -10.96
CA GLY A 25 1.98 2.31 -9.63
C GLY A 25 2.66 1.15 -8.95
N GLY A 26 3.74 1.45 -8.22
CA GLY A 26 4.37 0.48 -7.32
C GLY A 26 5.86 0.29 -7.57
N MET A 27 6.66 1.33 -7.30
CA MET A 27 8.03 1.12 -6.87
C MET A 27 8.31 2.07 -5.71
N GLY A 28 7.56 1.87 -4.62
CA GLY A 28 7.76 2.57 -3.36
C GLY A 28 9.15 2.28 -2.81
N GLY A 29 9.88 3.34 -2.49
CA GLY A 29 11.25 3.29 -2.02
C GLY A 29 11.45 2.50 -0.72
N GLY A 30 12.66 1.95 -0.59
CA GLY A 30 13.16 1.31 0.62
C GLY A 30 12.93 -0.19 0.64
N ARG A 31 14.01 -0.97 0.47
CA ARG A 31 14.00 -2.39 0.83
C ARG A 31 13.47 -2.55 2.26
N GLY A 32 12.33 -3.21 2.43
CA GLY A 32 12.14 -4.11 3.56
C GLY A 32 10.93 -3.95 4.47
N ARG A 33 9.92 -3.09 4.21
CA ARG A 33 8.66 -3.15 4.98
C ARG A 33 7.42 -2.97 4.12
N MET A 34 6.64 -4.04 4.04
CA MET A 34 5.28 -4.09 3.54
C MET A 34 4.37 -3.13 4.34
N SER A 35 3.40 -2.49 3.67
CA SER A 35 2.37 -1.65 4.31
C SER A 35 1.50 -2.47 5.27
N ILE A 36 0.81 -1.82 6.21
CA ILE A 36 -0.11 -2.54 7.11
C ILE A 36 -1.27 -3.17 6.33
N ILE A 37 -1.76 -2.46 5.31
CA ILE A 37 -2.84 -2.92 4.43
C ILE A 37 -2.39 -4.15 3.65
N ASP A 38 -1.21 -4.09 3.01
CA ASP A 38 -0.66 -5.23 2.27
C ASP A 38 -0.48 -6.45 3.17
N ARG A 39 -0.05 -6.23 4.42
CA ARG A 39 0.15 -7.32 5.37
C ARG A 39 -1.16 -7.96 5.80
N LEU A 40 -2.18 -7.15 6.09
CA LEU A 40 -3.51 -7.65 6.46
C LEU A 40 -4.20 -8.40 5.30
N LEU A 41 -3.86 -8.07 4.06
CA LEU A 41 -4.40 -8.75 2.88
C LEU A 41 -3.66 -10.02 2.50
N THR A 42 -2.42 -10.22 2.96
CA THR A 42 -1.57 -11.32 2.48
C THR A 42 -1.12 -12.28 3.57
N GLN A 43 -1.17 -11.91 4.85
CA GLN A 43 -0.54 -12.68 5.93
C GLN A 43 -1.41 -12.79 7.19
N PRO A 44 -1.45 -13.98 7.82
CA PRO A 44 -0.93 -15.27 7.34
C PRO A 44 -1.71 -15.84 6.15
N THR A 45 -2.96 -15.43 5.96
CA THR A 45 -3.83 -15.95 4.90
C THR A 45 -4.14 -14.85 3.89
N ALA A 46 -4.06 -15.16 2.59
CA ALA A 46 -4.35 -14.19 1.55
C ALA A 46 -5.86 -13.95 1.40
N ILE A 47 -6.25 -12.68 1.27
CA ILE A 47 -7.62 -12.25 1.00
C ILE A 47 -7.71 -11.86 -0.48
N THR A 48 -8.51 -12.61 -1.24
CA THR A 48 -8.79 -12.28 -2.65
C THR A 48 -9.82 -11.15 -2.71
N LEU A 49 -9.46 -10.04 -3.35
CA LEU A 49 -10.33 -8.87 -3.54
C LEU A 49 -11.04 -8.91 -4.88
N THR A 50 -12.26 -8.38 -4.94
CA THR A 50 -12.92 -8.08 -6.22
C THR A 50 -12.28 -6.87 -6.90
N ALA A 51 -12.54 -6.67 -8.19
CA ALA A 51 -12.00 -5.52 -8.94
C ALA A 51 -12.39 -4.16 -8.31
N ASP A 52 -13.61 -4.05 -7.78
CA ASP A 52 -14.07 -2.82 -7.15
C ASP A 52 -13.47 -2.61 -5.75
N GLN A 53 -13.25 -3.69 -5.00
CA GLN A 53 -12.53 -3.63 -3.73
C GLN A 53 -11.08 -3.22 -3.95
N GLN A 54 -10.43 -3.78 -4.98
CA GLN A 54 -9.04 -3.47 -5.33
C GLN A 54 -8.85 -1.96 -5.57
N LYS A 55 -9.72 -1.32 -6.36
CA LYS A 55 -9.66 0.14 -6.60
C LYS A 55 -9.74 0.98 -5.32
N LYS A 56 -10.63 0.59 -4.39
CA LYS A 56 -10.79 1.28 -3.10
C LYS A 56 -9.56 1.05 -2.20
N VAL A 57 -9.06 -0.18 -2.18
CA VAL A 57 -7.85 -0.56 -1.45
C VAL A 57 -6.61 0.17 -1.98
N ASP A 58 -6.45 0.33 -3.29
CA ASP A 58 -5.32 1.06 -3.88
C ASP A 58 -5.34 2.54 -3.47
N SER A 59 -6.52 3.15 -3.43
CA SER A 59 -6.70 4.51 -2.91
C SER A 59 -6.35 4.60 -1.42
N LEU A 60 -6.71 3.57 -0.64
CA LEU A 60 -6.39 3.46 0.78
C LEU A 60 -4.87 3.32 1.01
N LYS A 61 -4.17 2.51 0.20
CA LYS A 61 -2.70 2.36 0.23
C LYS A 61 -1.96 3.63 -0.13
N ALA A 62 -2.45 4.39 -1.11
CA ALA A 62 -1.87 5.68 -1.48
C ALA A 62 -1.99 6.68 -0.32
N ALA A 63 -3.16 6.72 0.34
CA ALA A 63 -3.37 7.54 1.53
C ALA A 63 -2.45 7.13 2.69
N GLU A 64 -2.38 5.83 3.01
CA GLU A 64 -1.49 5.29 4.06
C GLU A 64 -0.04 5.67 3.79
N SER A 65 0.42 5.51 2.54
CA SER A 65 1.79 5.83 2.15
C SER A 65 2.10 7.32 2.34
N GLY A 66 1.16 8.20 1.99
CA GLY A 66 1.30 9.64 2.18
C GLY A 66 1.35 10.05 3.66
N GLU A 67 0.47 9.49 4.49
CA GLU A 67 0.45 9.76 5.93
C GLU A 67 1.70 9.21 6.64
N MET A 68 2.15 8.03 6.22
CA MET A 68 3.39 7.44 6.73
C MET A 68 4.62 8.25 6.30
N GLY A 69 4.63 8.83 5.10
CA GLY A 69 5.68 9.76 4.67
C GLY A 69 5.80 10.95 5.62
N LYS A 70 4.69 11.63 5.89
CA LYS A 70 4.63 12.76 6.83
C LYS A 70 5.07 12.38 8.24
N LEU A 71 4.58 11.24 8.76
CA LEU A 71 4.97 10.78 10.09
C LEU A 71 6.47 10.44 10.18
N ARG A 72 7.07 9.94 9.09
CA ARG A 72 8.53 9.71 9.03
C ARG A 72 9.32 11.01 8.99
N GLU A 73 8.83 12.04 8.32
CA GLU A 73 9.44 13.37 8.32
C GLU A 73 9.35 14.01 9.72
N GLU A 74 8.19 13.92 10.37
CA GLU A 74 8.02 14.38 11.76
C GLU A 74 8.97 13.65 12.73
N MET A 75 9.13 12.33 12.57
CA MET A 75 10.03 11.53 13.40
C MET A 75 11.51 11.89 13.20
N GLN A 76 11.92 12.35 12.02
CA GLN A 76 13.28 12.84 11.79
C GLN A 76 13.56 14.16 12.50
N ASN A 77 12.51 14.95 12.74
CA ASN A 77 12.59 16.29 13.32
C ASN A 77 12.18 16.34 14.81
N SER A 78 11.87 15.20 15.43
CA SER A 78 11.33 15.13 16.79
C SER A 78 12.05 14.09 17.65
N ASP A 79 12.43 14.48 18.87
CA ASP A 79 13.00 13.58 19.87
C ASP A 79 11.93 12.82 20.68
N ASP A 80 10.65 13.19 20.55
CA ASP A 80 9.55 12.56 21.28
C ASP A 80 9.09 11.26 20.60
N ARG A 81 9.87 10.21 20.82
CA ARG A 81 9.57 8.87 20.31
C ARG A 81 8.22 8.36 20.82
N GLN A 82 7.80 8.72 22.03
CA GLN A 82 6.56 8.21 22.62
C GLN A 82 5.33 8.78 21.90
N ALA A 83 5.34 10.08 21.61
CA ALA A 83 4.31 10.71 20.79
C ALA A 83 4.27 10.11 19.37
N MET A 84 5.43 9.85 18.76
CA MET A 84 5.49 9.19 17.44
C MET A 84 4.91 7.78 17.46
N PHE A 85 5.16 6.99 18.50
CA PHE A 85 4.54 5.68 18.66
C PHE A 85 3.01 5.77 18.79
N GLY A 86 2.49 6.79 19.49
CA GLY A 86 1.06 7.08 19.58
C GLY A 86 0.45 7.33 18.20
N LYS A 87 1.01 8.30 17.46
CA LYS A 87 0.58 8.63 16.08
C LYS A 87 0.62 7.42 15.14
N MET A 88 1.68 6.61 15.23
CA MET A 88 1.79 5.39 14.42
C MET A 88 0.71 4.36 14.75
N ARG A 89 0.35 4.19 16.04
CA ARG A 89 -0.74 3.30 16.45
C ARG A 89 -2.09 3.79 15.94
N GLU A 90 -2.35 5.08 16.05
CA GLU A 90 -3.59 5.70 15.56
C GLU A 90 -3.72 5.57 14.04
N MET A 91 -2.66 5.87 13.29
CA MET A 91 -2.59 5.69 11.84
C MET A 91 -2.88 4.22 11.46
N ASN A 92 -2.22 3.26 12.12
CA ASN A 92 -2.46 1.83 11.83
C ASN A 92 -3.91 1.43 12.11
N LYS A 93 -4.50 1.87 13.24
CA LYS A 93 -5.89 1.56 13.58
C LYS A 93 -6.86 2.16 12.55
N LYS A 94 -6.65 3.42 12.17
CA LYS A 94 -7.44 4.10 11.14
C LYS A 94 -7.49 3.31 9.83
N TYR A 95 -6.33 2.85 9.34
CA TYR A 95 -6.27 2.10 8.08
C TYR A 95 -6.75 0.64 8.21
N GLN A 96 -6.63 0.03 9.39
CA GLN A 96 -7.25 -1.26 9.69
C GLN A 96 -8.77 -1.18 9.61
N ASP A 97 -9.38 -0.21 10.30
CA ASP A 97 -10.83 -0.01 10.33
C ASP A 97 -11.37 0.31 8.93
N ALA A 98 -10.66 1.18 8.20
CA ALA A 98 -11.01 1.54 6.83
C ALA A 98 -10.90 0.34 5.86
N LEU A 99 -9.85 -0.48 5.97
CA LEU A 99 -9.71 -1.69 5.15
C LEU A 99 -10.84 -2.67 5.47
N ARG A 100 -11.12 -2.92 6.75
CA ARG A 100 -12.18 -3.83 7.18
C ARG A 100 -13.55 -3.47 6.61
N ALA A 101 -13.88 -2.18 6.56
CA ALA A 101 -15.14 -1.69 6.01
C ALA A 101 -15.30 -1.92 4.49
N LEU A 102 -14.22 -2.21 3.77
CA LEU A 102 -14.23 -2.51 2.33
C LEU A 102 -14.42 -4.01 2.03
N LEU A 103 -14.26 -4.87 3.03
CA LEU A 103 -14.28 -6.33 2.89
C LEU A 103 -15.70 -6.89 3.06
N THR A 104 -15.97 -8.02 2.40
CA THR A 104 -17.21 -8.78 2.64
C THR A 104 -17.19 -9.44 4.02
N PRO A 105 -18.35 -9.86 4.57
CA PRO A 105 -18.40 -10.55 5.86
C PRO A 105 -17.48 -11.80 5.94
N GLU A 106 -17.29 -12.50 4.83
CA GLU A 106 -16.42 -13.68 4.75
C GLU A 106 -14.95 -13.29 4.79
N GLN A 107 -14.54 -12.29 3.99
CA GLN A 107 -13.17 -11.77 3.97
C GLN A 107 -12.80 -11.11 5.30
N GLN A 108 -13.78 -10.51 5.99
CA GLN A 108 -13.63 -9.90 7.30
C GLN A 108 -13.15 -10.89 8.36
N LYS A 109 -13.56 -12.17 8.29
CA LYS A 109 -13.09 -13.21 9.21
C LYS A 109 -11.59 -13.46 9.04
N THR A 110 -11.14 -13.65 7.80
CA THR A 110 -9.71 -13.81 7.48
C THR A 110 -8.92 -12.55 7.85
N PHE A 111 -9.49 -11.37 7.65
CA PHE A 111 -8.87 -10.12 8.08
C PHE A 111 -8.67 -10.08 9.60
N ASP A 112 -9.67 -10.46 10.39
CA ASP A 112 -9.58 -10.44 11.86
C ASP A 112 -8.56 -11.47 12.37
N GLU A 113 -8.51 -12.65 11.75
CA GLU A 113 -7.46 -13.65 11.99
C GLU A 113 -6.07 -13.09 11.68
N ASN A 114 -5.95 -12.41 10.54
CA ASN A 114 -4.70 -11.77 10.12
C ASN A 114 -4.27 -10.66 11.06
N LEU A 115 -5.21 -9.85 11.53
CA LEU A 115 -4.96 -8.80 12.52
C LEU A 115 -4.53 -9.39 13.87
N ALA A 116 -5.19 -10.45 14.34
CA ALA A 116 -4.86 -11.13 15.59
C ALA A 116 -3.49 -11.82 15.55
N ALA A 117 -3.09 -12.33 14.37
CA ALA A 117 -1.79 -12.94 14.15
C ALA A 117 -0.65 -11.93 14.06
N MET A 118 -0.95 -10.63 13.93
CA MET A 118 0.11 -9.63 13.90
C MET A 118 0.83 -9.56 15.24
N PRO A 119 2.17 -9.59 15.25
CA PRO A 119 2.91 -9.39 16.48
C PRO A 119 2.64 -7.98 17.00
N GLN A 120 1.80 -7.88 18.04
CA GLN A 120 1.66 -6.65 18.80
C GLN A 120 3.02 -6.37 19.41
N ARG A 121 3.73 -5.37 18.88
CA ARG A 121 5.09 -4.99 19.29
C ARG A 121 5.19 -4.46 20.73
N GLY A 122 4.24 -4.80 21.59
CA GLY A 122 4.20 -4.49 23.02
C GLY A 122 4.04 -5.70 23.95
N GLY A 123 4.00 -6.94 23.46
CA GLY A 123 3.84 -8.14 24.28
C GLY A 123 5.03 -9.10 24.20
N ARG A 124 5.89 -9.09 25.23
CA ARG A 124 7.02 -10.03 25.50
C ARG A 124 8.32 -9.90 24.68
N ARG A 125 9.27 -9.14 25.23
CA ARG A 125 10.60 -9.66 25.66
C ARG A 125 11.33 -8.60 26.50
N GLY A 126 11.06 -8.61 27.80
CA GLY A 126 12.16 -8.55 28.75
C GLY A 126 12.84 -9.93 28.74
N GLY A 127 14.17 -9.96 28.71
CA GLY A 127 14.97 -11.14 29.05
C GLY A 127 15.83 -11.74 27.92
N GLY A 128 17.13 -11.43 27.97
CA GLY A 128 18.27 -12.27 27.54
C GLY A 128 18.54 -12.36 26.03
N GLY A 129 19.73 -12.15 25.48
CA GLY A 129 21.05 -11.92 26.08
C GLY A 129 22.11 -12.38 25.06
N MET A 130 23.06 -11.49 24.74
CA MET A 130 24.43 -11.81 24.33
C MET A 130 25.23 -10.63 24.91
N ARG A 131 25.66 -10.67 26.17
CA ARG A 131 26.84 -11.38 26.72
C ARG A 131 28.09 -11.12 25.88
N GLY A 132 29.01 -10.37 26.48
CA GLY A 132 30.28 -9.97 25.90
C GLY A 132 31.21 -11.12 25.53
N GLY A 133 32.24 -10.74 24.76
CA GLY A 133 33.32 -11.63 24.39
C GLY A 133 34.24 -11.01 23.34
N ARG A 134 35.07 -10.04 23.75
CA ARG A 134 36.49 -9.81 23.46
C ARG A 134 36.85 -8.35 23.67
#